data_AF-A0A7X3XQI4-F1
#
_entry.id   AF-A0A7X3XQI4-F1
#
_cell.length_a   1.000
_cell.length_b   1.000
_cell.length_c   1.000
_cell.angle_alpha   90.00
_cell.angle_beta   90.00
_cell.angle_gamma   90.00
#
_symmetry.space_group_name_H-M   'P 1'
#
loop_
_entity.id
_entity.type
_entity.pdbx_description
1 polymer ?
#
loop_
_entity_poly.entity_id
_entity_poly.type
_entity_poly.pdbx_seq_one_letter_code
_entity_poly.pdbx_strand_id
1 'polypeptide(L)'
;MGKEKRNQQFAIGLFVFGVIFLYVGGISFVPSFIAQNAVLLKGLALVLLSIAAILAGTAFEGKRRIAIISGIGLAMSFGFLYLPVPSILRGSAFHVLFACAIAFGMTISAKRAATIGSAACACIGIVFLYQPFFPSLNSTALHVLLPGVIVFSIVFSQKTVCEQISVGFIALGLLALCQPFLMLFYQTGFQLLLTGLTGFIVAAHR
;
A
#
# COMPACT_ATOMS: atom_id res chain seq x y z
N MET A 1 -14.29 24.14 18.00
CA MET A 1 -14.17 22.70 17.69
C MET A 1 -12.75 22.27 17.99
N GLY A 2 -12.52 21.27 18.84
CA GLY A 2 -11.16 20.83 19.20
C GLY A 2 -10.36 20.34 17.99
N LYS A 3 -9.03 20.53 18.01
CA LYS A 3 -8.11 20.15 16.93
C LYS A 3 -8.25 18.68 16.52
N GLU A 4 -8.49 17.79 17.47
CA GLU A 4 -8.72 16.36 17.25
C GLU A 4 -10.03 16.06 16.50
N LYS A 5 -11.15 16.64 16.96
CA LYS A 5 -12.45 16.47 16.30
C LYS A 5 -12.44 16.95 14.85
N ARG A 6 -11.68 18.02 14.56
CA ARG A 6 -11.42 18.50 13.20
C ARG A 6 -10.65 17.48 12.36
N ASN A 7 -9.56 16.94 12.90
CA ASN A 7 -8.75 15.95 12.18
C ASN A 7 -9.52 14.64 11.93
N GLN A 8 -10.39 14.23 12.86
CA GLN A 8 -11.29 13.08 12.67
C GLN A 8 -12.28 13.31 11.53
N GLN A 9 -12.91 14.48 11.48
CA GLN A 9 -13.82 14.83 10.38
C GLN A 9 -13.10 14.90 9.03
N PHE A 10 -11.88 15.46 8.99
CA PHE A 10 -11.07 15.44 7.77
C PHE A 10 -10.71 14.01 7.34
N ALA A 11 -10.32 13.13 8.28
CA ALA A 11 -10.03 11.74 7.96
C ALA A 11 -11.24 11.03 7.34
N ILE A 12 -12.44 11.21 7.91
CA ILE A 12 -13.68 10.63 7.40
C ILE A 12 -14.01 11.20 6.02
N GLY A 13 -13.93 12.52 5.85
CA GLY A 13 -14.21 13.17 4.57
C GLY A 13 -13.27 12.66 3.47
N LEU A 14 -11.97 12.66 3.71
CA LEU A 14 -10.97 12.16 2.76
C LEU A 14 -11.16 10.68 2.45
N PHE A 15 -11.52 9.86 3.45
CA PHE A 15 -11.86 8.46 3.23
C PHE A 15 -13.06 8.30 2.30
N VAL A 16 -14.17 9.00 2.57
CA VAL A 16 -15.39 8.94 1.76
C VAL A 16 -15.12 9.38 0.32
N PHE A 17 -14.47 10.53 0.12
CA PHE A 17 -14.11 10.99 -1.23
C PHE A 17 -13.16 10.03 -1.94
N GLY A 18 -12.16 9.50 -1.24
CA GLY A 18 -11.24 8.51 -1.79
C GLY A 18 -11.95 7.24 -2.25
N VAL A 19 -12.89 6.72 -1.45
CA VAL A 19 -13.69 5.54 -1.82
C VAL A 19 -14.57 5.83 -3.04
N ILE A 20 -15.23 6.99 -3.09
CA ILE A 20 -16.05 7.39 -4.24
C ILE A 20 -15.19 7.42 -5.51
N PHE A 21 -14.04 8.08 -5.47
CA PHE A 21 -13.13 8.18 -6.62
C PHE A 21 -12.59 6.82 -7.07
N LEU A 22 -12.36 5.90 -6.12
CA LEU A 22 -11.87 4.56 -6.41
C LEU A 22 -12.87 3.72 -7.22
N TYR A 23 -14.17 3.85 -6.90
CA TYR A 23 -15.24 3.02 -7.47
C TYR A 23 -16.12 3.73 -8.51
N VAL A 24 -15.84 5.00 -8.81
CA VAL A 24 -16.64 5.82 -9.74
C VAL A 24 -16.83 5.18 -11.12
N GLY A 25 -15.82 4.47 -11.63
CA GLY A 25 -15.87 3.81 -12.93
C GLY A 25 -16.82 2.60 -12.99
N GLY A 26 -17.30 2.12 -11.85
CA GLY A 26 -18.31 1.04 -11.77
C GLY A 26 -19.75 1.55 -11.68
N ILE A 27 -19.97 2.87 -11.63
CA ILE A 27 -21.28 3.47 -11.42
C ILE A 27 -21.89 3.83 -12.78
N SER A 28 -22.97 3.15 -13.14
CA SER A 28 -23.64 3.26 -14.45
C SER A 28 -24.25 4.64 -14.75
N PHE A 29 -24.49 5.47 -13.75
CA PHE A 29 -25.11 6.81 -13.89
C PHE A 29 -24.10 7.97 -13.95
N VAL A 30 -22.81 7.68 -13.96
CA VAL A 30 -21.77 8.72 -13.97
C VAL A 30 -21.59 9.29 -15.38
N PRO A 31 -21.51 10.64 -15.54
CA PRO A 31 -21.22 11.27 -16.82
C PRO A 31 -19.99 10.68 -17.52
N SER A 32 -20.06 10.51 -18.84
CA SER A 32 -19.00 9.90 -19.65
C SER A 32 -17.64 10.58 -19.50
N PHE A 33 -17.62 11.91 -19.34
CA PHE A 33 -16.41 12.69 -19.05
C PHE A 33 -15.72 12.26 -17.74
N ILE A 34 -16.48 11.93 -16.69
CA ILE A 34 -15.93 11.48 -15.41
C ILE A 34 -15.42 10.03 -15.53
N ALA A 35 -16.14 9.18 -16.26
CA ALA A 35 -15.71 7.80 -16.52
C ALA A 35 -14.39 7.75 -17.33
N GLN A 36 -14.21 8.65 -18.30
CA GLN A 36 -12.95 8.76 -19.06
C GLN A 36 -11.76 9.17 -18.18
N ASN A 37 -12.00 9.95 -17.12
CA ASN A 37 -10.99 10.38 -16.17
C ASN A 37 -10.78 9.39 -14.99
N ALA A 38 -11.32 8.17 -15.06
CA ALA A 38 -11.28 7.22 -13.95
C ALA A 38 -9.86 6.85 -13.49
N VAL A 39 -8.88 6.80 -14.39
CA VAL A 39 -7.47 6.51 -14.02
C VAL A 39 -6.89 7.63 -13.15
N LEU A 40 -7.12 8.90 -13.53
CA LEU A 40 -6.69 10.05 -12.74
C LEU A 40 -7.38 10.07 -11.37
N LEU A 41 -8.69 9.79 -11.34
CA LEU A 41 -9.47 9.73 -10.10
C LEU A 41 -8.97 8.63 -9.16
N LYS A 42 -8.57 7.47 -9.69
CA LYS A 42 -7.91 6.42 -8.89
C LYS A 42 -6.56 6.89 -8.31
N GLY A 43 -5.75 7.59 -9.11
CA GLY A 43 -4.52 8.21 -8.62
C GLY A 43 -4.76 9.19 -7.47
N LEU A 44 -5.77 10.06 -7.59
CA LEU A 44 -6.20 10.95 -6.50
C LEU A 44 -6.76 10.17 -5.30
N ALA A 45 -7.50 9.11 -5.54
CA ALA A 45 -8.03 8.24 -4.48
C ALA A 45 -6.90 7.65 -3.62
N LEU A 46 -5.78 7.24 -4.23
CA LEU A 46 -4.63 6.74 -3.49
C LEU A 46 -4.15 7.77 -2.47
N VAL A 47 -3.94 9.01 -2.91
CA VAL A 47 -3.46 10.10 -2.06
C VAL A 47 -4.45 10.40 -0.92
N LEU A 48 -5.75 10.51 -1.25
CA LEU A 48 -6.80 10.78 -0.28
C LEU A 48 -6.88 9.68 0.78
N LEU A 49 -6.86 8.41 0.36
CA LEU A 49 -6.92 7.25 1.25
C LEU A 49 -5.66 7.13 2.12
N SER A 50 -4.48 7.45 1.61
CA SER A 50 -3.24 7.49 2.40
C SER A 50 -3.29 8.57 3.48
N ILE A 51 -3.72 9.78 3.15
CA ILE A 51 -3.86 10.86 4.14
C ILE A 51 -4.92 10.48 5.19
N ALA A 52 -6.06 9.93 4.74
CA ALA A 52 -7.10 9.44 5.63
C ALA A 52 -6.57 8.35 6.58
N ALA A 53 -5.76 7.41 6.09
CA ALA A 53 -5.15 6.36 6.91
C ALA A 53 -4.19 6.91 7.99
N ILE A 54 -3.37 7.90 7.62
CA ILE A 54 -2.44 8.56 8.55
C ILE A 54 -3.21 9.35 9.62
N LEU A 55 -4.22 10.13 9.21
CA LEU A 55 -5.07 10.87 10.13
C LEU A 55 -5.88 9.92 11.02
N ALA A 56 -6.34 8.78 10.50
CA ALA A 56 -7.03 7.78 11.29
C ALA A 56 -6.12 7.21 12.40
N GLY A 57 -4.86 6.91 12.08
CA GLY A 57 -3.89 6.40 13.04
C GLY A 57 -3.46 7.40 14.13
N THR A 58 -3.59 8.70 13.86
CA THR A 58 -3.14 9.78 14.77
C THR A 58 -4.28 10.45 15.54
N ALA A 59 -5.46 10.63 14.93
CA ALA A 59 -6.55 11.44 15.49
C ALA A 59 -7.62 10.62 16.24
N PHE A 60 -7.66 9.29 16.09
CA PHE A 60 -8.64 8.44 16.76
C PHE A 60 -8.03 7.67 17.92
N GLU A 61 -8.71 7.71 19.08
CA GLU A 61 -8.31 6.96 20.27
C GLU A 61 -8.53 5.44 20.11
N GLY A 62 -9.55 5.05 19.33
CA GLY A 62 -9.96 3.67 19.09
C GLY A 62 -9.02 2.85 18.20
N LYS A 63 -7.71 2.90 18.45
CA LYS A 63 -6.66 2.27 17.61
C LYS A 63 -6.91 0.78 17.37
N ARG A 64 -7.39 0.04 18.39
CA ARG A 64 -7.72 -1.39 18.24
C ARG A 64 -8.81 -1.63 17.18
N ARG A 65 -9.83 -0.77 17.11
CA ARG A 65 -10.90 -0.91 16.10
C ARG A 65 -10.35 -0.65 14.70
N ILE A 66 -9.50 0.38 14.56
CA ILE A 66 -8.85 0.70 13.29
C ILE A 66 -7.93 -0.44 12.84
N ALA A 67 -7.17 -1.03 13.76
CA ALA A 67 -6.30 -2.17 13.48
C ALA A 67 -7.10 -3.39 12.97
N ILE A 68 -8.28 -3.66 13.54
CA ILE A 68 -9.15 -4.75 13.10
C ILE A 68 -9.70 -4.46 11.70
N ILE A 69 -10.28 -3.26 11.48
CA ILE A 69 -10.85 -2.87 10.19
C ILE A 69 -9.79 -2.87 9.09
N SER A 70 -8.62 -2.30 9.36
CA SER A 70 -7.52 -2.26 8.40
C SER A 70 -6.92 -3.65 8.16
N GLY A 71 -6.86 -4.52 9.18
CA GLY A 71 -6.46 -5.92 9.01
C GLY A 71 -7.43 -6.71 8.13
N ILE A 72 -8.74 -6.54 8.32
CA ILE A 72 -9.76 -7.14 7.45
C ILE A 72 -9.63 -6.57 6.02
N GLY A 73 -9.41 -5.26 5.88
CA GLY A 73 -9.17 -4.61 4.60
C GLY A 73 -7.95 -5.17 3.85
N LEU A 74 -6.85 -5.41 4.55
CA LEU A 74 -5.66 -6.09 4.00
C LEU A 74 -6.01 -7.50 3.50
N ALA A 75 -6.67 -8.31 4.33
CA ALA A 75 -7.04 -9.67 3.97
C ALA A 75 -8.00 -9.73 2.78
N MET A 76 -9.03 -8.88 2.75
CA MET A 76 -9.97 -8.77 1.63
C MET A 76 -9.26 -8.36 0.35
N SER A 77 -8.34 -7.38 0.43
CA SER A 77 -7.66 -6.87 -0.75
C SER A 77 -6.65 -7.86 -1.31
N PHE A 78 -5.97 -8.64 -0.47
CA PHE A 78 -5.22 -9.81 -0.92
C PHE A 78 -6.15 -10.84 -1.57
N GLY A 79 -7.31 -11.10 -0.96
CA GLY A 79 -8.34 -11.95 -1.54
C GLY A 79 -8.75 -11.50 -2.95
N PHE A 80 -8.95 -10.21 -3.17
CA PHE A 80 -9.33 -9.66 -4.48
C PHE A 80 -8.26 -9.84 -5.58
N LEU A 81 -6.99 -10.01 -5.20
CA LEU A 81 -5.92 -10.28 -6.16
C LEU A 81 -5.97 -11.71 -6.69
N TYR A 82 -6.32 -12.68 -5.83
CA TYR A 82 -6.22 -14.11 -6.15
C TYR A 82 -7.58 -14.79 -6.40
N LEU A 83 -8.67 -14.22 -5.91
CA LEU A 83 -10.02 -14.77 -6.09
C LEU A 83 -10.67 -14.25 -7.38
N PRO A 84 -11.60 -15.03 -7.97
CA PRO A 84 -12.40 -14.59 -9.11
C PRO A 84 -13.45 -13.55 -8.65
N VAL A 85 -13.04 -12.29 -8.59
CA VAL A 85 -13.91 -11.15 -8.24
C VAL A 85 -14.08 -10.20 -9.43
N PRO A 86 -15.15 -9.37 -9.45
CA PRO A 86 -15.35 -8.33 -10.46
C PRO A 86 -14.09 -7.46 -10.70
N SER A 87 -13.84 -7.10 -11.95
CA SER A 87 -12.66 -6.32 -12.37
C SER A 87 -12.52 -4.98 -11.65
N ILE A 88 -13.64 -4.37 -11.27
CA ILE A 88 -13.69 -3.12 -10.49
C ILE A 88 -13.04 -3.28 -9.11
N LEU A 89 -13.31 -4.41 -8.43
CA LEU A 89 -12.72 -4.71 -7.12
C LEU A 89 -11.24 -5.05 -7.25
N ARG A 90 -10.88 -5.89 -8.23
CA ARG A 90 -9.48 -6.25 -8.50
C ARG A 90 -8.63 -5.03 -8.86
N GLY A 91 -9.15 -4.15 -9.73
CA GLY A 91 -8.48 -2.91 -10.14
C GLY A 91 -8.41 -1.82 -9.06
N SER A 92 -8.93 -2.08 -7.87
CA SER A 92 -8.90 -1.19 -6.70
C SER A 92 -8.12 -1.79 -5.53
N ALA A 93 -7.78 -3.09 -5.60
CA ALA A 93 -7.14 -3.85 -4.53
C ALA A 93 -5.82 -3.21 -4.05
N PHE A 94 -5.00 -2.70 -4.97
CA PHE A 94 -3.75 -2.02 -4.61
C PHE A 94 -3.95 -0.80 -3.72
N HIS A 95 -4.95 0.02 -4.01
CA HIS A 95 -5.22 1.28 -3.28
C HIS A 95 -5.68 0.98 -1.86
N VAL A 96 -6.55 -0.02 -1.72
CA VAL A 96 -7.04 -0.49 -0.42
C VAL A 96 -5.92 -1.16 0.36
N LEU A 97 -5.11 -2.03 -0.27
CA LEU A 97 -3.92 -2.63 0.35
C LEU A 97 -3.00 -1.57 0.94
N PHE A 98 -2.67 -0.55 0.16
CA PHE A 98 -1.74 0.49 0.56
C PHE A 98 -2.29 1.31 1.74
N ALA A 99 -3.53 1.79 1.65
CA ALA A 99 -4.16 2.56 2.72
C ALA A 99 -4.34 1.73 4.01
N CYS A 100 -4.77 0.47 3.88
CA CYS A 100 -4.94 -0.43 5.01
C CYS A 100 -3.59 -0.82 5.63
N ALA A 101 -2.52 -0.97 4.86
CA ALA A 101 -1.17 -1.23 5.39
C ALA A 101 -0.69 -0.11 6.30
N ILE A 102 -0.86 1.15 5.86
CA ILE A 102 -0.51 2.34 6.67
C ILE A 102 -1.35 2.35 7.95
N ALA A 103 -2.68 2.29 7.83
CA ALA A 103 -3.57 2.33 8.98
C ALA A 103 -3.28 1.19 9.97
N PHE A 104 -3.03 -0.01 9.46
CA PHE A 104 -2.70 -1.19 10.27
C PHE A 104 -1.37 -1.01 10.99
N GLY A 105 -0.30 -0.65 10.29
CA GLY A 105 1.02 -0.46 10.89
C GLY A 105 1.02 0.58 12.01
N MET A 106 0.30 1.69 11.83
CA MET A 106 0.20 2.76 12.82
C MET A 106 -0.61 2.36 14.06
N THR A 107 -1.58 1.45 13.92
CA THR A 107 -2.55 1.16 14.99
C THR A 107 -2.38 -0.20 15.66
N ILE A 108 -1.67 -1.14 15.03
CA ILE A 108 -1.45 -2.49 15.59
C ILE A 108 -0.61 -2.45 16.86
N SER A 109 -1.09 -3.12 17.91
CA SER A 109 -0.41 -3.24 19.21
C SER A 109 0.57 -4.42 19.25
N ALA A 110 0.27 -5.51 18.54
CA ALA A 110 1.11 -6.72 18.47
C ALA A 110 2.31 -6.51 17.54
N LYS A 111 3.22 -5.58 17.89
CA LYS A 111 4.34 -5.16 17.03
C LYS A 111 5.22 -6.33 16.57
N ARG A 112 5.56 -7.27 17.47
CA ARG A 112 6.39 -8.44 17.12
C ARG A 112 5.75 -9.33 16.05
N ALA A 113 4.46 -9.65 16.19
CA ALA A 113 3.73 -10.46 15.21
C ALA A 113 3.59 -9.72 13.88
N ALA A 114 3.29 -8.41 13.92
CA ALA A 114 3.23 -7.57 12.73
C ALA A 114 4.59 -7.48 12.02
N THR A 115 5.70 -7.35 12.75
CA THR A 115 7.06 -7.39 12.17
C THR A 115 7.29 -8.70 11.44
N ILE A 116 7.04 -9.85 12.08
CA ILE A 116 7.29 -11.16 11.47
C ILE A 116 6.42 -11.35 10.23
N GLY A 117 5.12 -11.05 10.32
CA GLY A 117 4.19 -11.18 9.20
C GLY A 117 4.55 -10.26 8.03
N SER A 118 4.91 -9.01 8.32
CA SER A 118 5.29 -8.02 7.30
C SER A 118 6.63 -8.34 6.64
N ALA A 119 7.62 -8.85 7.40
CA ALA A 119 8.87 -9.35 6.86
C ALA A 119 8.64 -10.57 5.96
N ALA A 120 7.79 -11.53 6.38
CA ALA A 120 7.43 -12.67 5.56
C ALA A 120 6.76 -12.23 4.25
N CYS A 121 5.83 -11.27 4.30
CA CYS A 121 5.22 -10.69 3.10
C CYS A 121 6.27 -10.05 2.18
N ALA A 122 7.19 -9.26 2.73
CA ALA A 122 8.25 -8.63 1.94
C ALA A 122 9.14 -9.69 1.26
N CYS A 123 9.56 -10.73 1.99
CA CYS A 123 10.33 -11.84 1.43
C CYS A 123 9.56 -12.57 0.31
N ILE A 124 8.28 -12.87 0.51
CA ILE A 124 7.42 -13.48 -0.53
C ILE A 124 7.34 -12.58 -1.76
N GLY A 125 7.18 -11.27 -1.56
CA GLY A 125 7.17 -10.29 -2.65
C GLY A 125 8.47 -10.27 -3.45
N ILE A 126 9.63 -10.37 -2.78
CA ILE A 126 10.94 -10.50 -3.45
C ILE A 126 11.01 -11.81 -4.24
N VAL A 127 10.55 -12.93 -3.67
CA VAL A 127 10.51 -14.21 -4.40
C VAL A 127 9.64 -14.10 -5.65
N PHE A 128 8.48 -13.44 -5.55
CA PHE A 128 7.58 -13.25 -6.70
C PHE A 128 8.19 -12.36 -7.79
N LEU A 129 8.97 -11.34 -7.42
CA LEU A 129 9.71 -10.48 -8.35
C LEU A 129 10.69 -11.26 -9.23
N TYR A 130 11.38 -12.24 -8.64
CA TYR A 130 12.44 -13.00 -9.31
C TYR A 130 12.02 -14.39 -9.77
N GLN A 131 10.72 -14.70 -9.82
CA GLN A 131 10.23 -16.02 -10.24
C GLN A 131 10.00 -16.07 -11.76
N PRO A 132 10.90 -16.67 -12.57
CA PRO A 132 10.79 -16.67 -14.02
C PRO A 132 9.70 -17.62 -14.55
N PHE A 133 9.35 -18.66 -13.77
CA PHE A 133 8.45 -19.73 -14.21
C PHE A 133 6.96 -19.35 -14.16
N PHE A 134 6.60 -18.30 -13.42
CA PHE A 134 5.22 -17.86 -13.26
C PHE A 134 5.10 -16.34 -13.44
N PRO A 135 5.01 -15.85 -14.69
CA PRO A 135 4.95 -14.41 -15.00
C PRO A 135 3.77 -13.68 -14.31
N SER A 136 2.68 -14.40 -14.04
CA SER A 136 1.54 -13.88 -13.28
C SER A 136 1.91 -13.46 -11.86
N LEU A 137 2.86 -14.15 -11.20
CA LEU A 137 3.31 -13.80 -9.86
C LEU A 137 4.09 -12.48 -9.84
N ASN A 138 4.91 -12.23 -10.86
CA ASN A 138 5.65 -10.97 -10.99
C ASN A 138 4.70 -9.76 -11.03
N SER A 139 3.57 -9.87 -11.73
CA SER A 139 2.55 -8.80 -11.78
C SER A 139 1.91 -8.49 -10.42
N THR A 140 1.91 -9.46 -9.51
CA THR A 140 1.36 -9.33 -8.15
C THR A 140 2.43 -9.01 -7.10
N ALA A 141 3.71 -9.09 -7.44
CA ALA A 141 4.81 -8.99 -6.49
C ALA A 141 4.80 -7.66 -5.72
N LEU A 142 4.61 -6.54 -6.43
CA LEU A 142 4.47 -5.21 -5.81
C LEU A 142 3.31 -5.14 -4.81
N HIS A 143 2.22 -5.84 -5.07
CA HIS A 143 1.03 -5.83 -4.20
C HIS A 143 1.27 -6.56 -2.87
N VAL A 144 2.27 -7.44 -2.81
CA VAL A 144 2.68 -8.12 -1.57
C VAL A 144 3.86 -7.39 -0.92
N LEU A 145 4.85 -7.02 -1.73
CA LEU A 145 6.08 -6.40 -1.28
C LEU A 145 5.84 -5.05 -0.62
N LEU A 146 5.09 -4.16 -1.27
CA LEU A 146 4.94 -2.78 -0.83
C LEU A 146 4.16 -2.67 0.50
N PRO A 147 3.00 -3.31 0.68
CA PRO A 147 2.35 -3.38 2.01
C PRO A 147 3.22 -4.00 3.09
N GLY A 148 3.98 -5.04 2.74
CA GLY A 148 4.93 -5.69 3.65
C GLY A 148 5.98 -4.71 4.16
N VAL A 149 6.66 -4.00 3.25
CA VAL A 149 7.69 -3.02 3.64
C VAL A 149 7.11 -1.84 4.40
N ILE A 150 5.93 -1.34 4.04
CA ILE A 150 5.26 -0.26 4.80
C ILE A 150 4.99 -0.67 6.23
N VAL A 151 4.32 -1.80 6.43
CA VAL A 151 4.00 -2.27 7.79
C VAL A 151 5.30 -2.52 8.56
N PHE A 152 6.28 -3.18 7.94
CA PHE A 152 7.58 -3.46 8.55
C PHE A 152 8.27 -2.18 9.02
N SER A 153 8.40 -1.17 8.16
CA SER A 153 9.04 0.10 8.49
C SER A 153 8.32 0.88 9.60
N ILE A 154 6.99 0.75 9.73
CA ILE A 154 6.24 1.39 10.82
C ILE A 154 6.43 0.65 12.15
N VAL A 155 6.38 -0.68 12.13
CA VAL A 155 6.30 -1.50 13.35
C VAL A 155 7.66 -1.94 13.90
N PHE A 156 8.67 -2.11 13.06
CA PHE A 156 9.98 -2.62 13.47
C PHE A 156 10.73 -1.60 14.32
N SER A 157 11.39 -2.02 15.40
CA SER A 157 11.98 -1.10 16.38
C SER A 157 13.23 -0.37 15.88
N GLN A 158 14.05 -0.99 15.03
CA GLN A 158 15.36 -0.44 14.65
C GLN A 158 15.26 0.38 13.35
N LYS A 159 15.15 1.71 13.49
CA LYS A 159 15.06 2.65 12.37
C LYS A 159 16.23 2.56 11.39
N THR A 160 17.46 2.49 11.91
CA THR A 160 18.69 2.41 11.11
C THR A 160 18.71 1.18 10.20
N VAL A 161 18.21 0.03 10.69
CA VAL A 161 18.11 -1.19 9.88
C VAL A 161 17.05 -1.04 8.80
N CYS A 162 15.89 -0.44 9.09
CA CYS A 162 14.88 -0.12 8.06
C CYS A 162 15.44 0.79 6.97
N GLU A 163 16.19 1.83 7.34
CA GLU A 163 16.84 2.75 6.40
C GLU A 163 17.87 2.01 5.54
N GLN A 164 18.73 1.18 6.13
CA GLN A 164 19.72 0.38 5.40
C GLN A 164 19.07 -0.60 4.41
N ILE A 165 18.03 -1.32 4.83
CA ILE A 165 17.27 -2.22 3.95
C ILE A 165 16.65 -1.43 2.80
N SER A 166 16.07 -0.26 3.09
CA SER A 166 15.43 0.60 2.09
C SER A 166 16.44 1.15 1.08
N VAL A 167 17.62 1.58 1.54
CA VAL A 167 18.75 1.98 0.68
C VAL A 167 19.23 0.81 -0.17
N GLY A 168 19.28 -0.41 0.39
CA GLY A 168 19.59 -1.63 -0.35
C GLY A 168 18.60 -1.86 -1.50
N PHE A 169 17.28 -1.74 -1.25
CA PHE A 169 16.28 -1.84 -2.31
C PHE A 169 16.40 -0.73 -3.36
N ILE A 170 16.70 0.51 -2.96
CA ILE A 170 16.94 1.62 -3.89
C ILE A 170 18.14 1.32 -4.78
N ALA A 171 19.27 0.90 -4.19
CA ALA A 171 20.49 0.58 -4.92
C ALA A 171 20.26 -0.59 -5.90
N LEU A 172 19.61 -1.67 -5.46
CA LEU A 172 19.26 -2.80 -6.32
C LEU A 172 18.29 -2.39 -7.44
N GLY A 173 17.32 -1.54 -7.13
CA GLY A 173 16.38 -1.00 -8.11
C GLY A 173 17.09 -0.18 -9.19
N LEU A 174 18.00 0.71 -8.81
CA LEU A 174 18.83 1.51 -9.73
C LEU A 174 19.74 0.63 -10.59
N LEU A 175 20.41 -0.36 -9.99
CA LEU A 175 21.25 -1.31 -10.72
C LEU A 175 20.44 -2.08 -11.78
N ALA A 176 19.25 -2.56 -11.42
CA ALA A 176 18.37 -3.28 -12.33
C ALA A 176 17.84 -2.38 -13.47
N LEU A 177 17.52 -1.10 -13.18
CA LEU A 177 17.10 -0.14 -14.20
C LEU A 177 18.22 0.20 -15.19
N CYS A 178 19.49 0.16 -14.75
CA CYS A 178 20.67 0.36 -15.60
C CYS A 178 21.04 -0.85 -16.47
N GLN A 179 20.28 -1.95 -16.44
CA GLN A 179 20.51 -3.14 -17.25
C GLN A 179 19.45 -3.22 -18.38
N PRO A 180 19.63 -2.49 -19.50
CA PRO A 180 18.61 -2.30 -20.53
C PRO A 180 18.27 -3.54 -21.36
N PHE A 181 19.02 -4.64 -21.20
CA PHE A 181 18.92 -5.82 -22.08
C PHE A 181 17.79 -6.80 -21.71
N LEU A 182 17.14 -6.63 -20.55
CA LEU A 182 16.02 -7.48 -20.13
C LEU A 182 14.87 -6.60 -19.58
N MET A 183 13.74 -6.52 -20.30
CA MET A 183 12.54 -5.80 -19.87
C MET A 183 12.03 -6.25 -18.47
N LEU A 184 12.34 -7.50 -18.09
CA LEU A 184 12.12 -8.03 -16.74
C LEU A 184 12.90 -7.28 -15.65
N PHE A 185 14.18 -6.94 -15.90
CA PHE A 185 14.99 -6.16 -14.95
C PHE A 185 14.49 -4.73 -14.81
N TYR A 186 13.94 -4.16 -15.87
CA TYR A 186 13.36 -2.83 -15.82
C TYR A 186 12.09 -2.77 -14.93
N GLN A 187 11.18 -3.73 -15.10
CA GLN A 187 9.97 -3.82 -14.28
C GLN A 187 10.27 -4.15 -12.81
N THR A 188 11.16 -5.11 -12.56
CA THR A 188 11.58 -5.46 -11.19
C THR A 188 12.33 -4.31 -10.53
N GLY A 189 13.20 -3.61 -11.28
CA GLY A 189 13.92 -2.43 -10.84
C GLY A 189 13.01 -1.30 -10.38
N PHE A 190 11.95 -1.00 -11.14
CA PHE A 190 10.96 0.01 -10.73
C PHE A 190 10.21 -0.37 -9.45
N GLN A 191 9.79 -1.63 -9.32
CA GLN A 191 9.08 -2.12 -8.14
C GLN A 191 9.96 -2.09 -6.88
N LEU A 192 11.24 -2.47 -7.01
CA LEU A 192 12.22 -2.38 -5.92
C LEU A 192 12.51 -0.93 -5.53
N LEU A 193 12.67 -0.05 -6.51
CA LEU A 193 12.90 1.38 -6.28
C LEU A 193 11.72 2.03 -5.54
N LEU A 194 10.49 1.77 -6.00
CA LEU A 194 9.27 2.28 -5.37
C LEU A 194 9.12 1.76 -3.93
N THR A 195 9.40 0.48 -3.71
CA THR A 195 9.34 -0.16 -2.40
C THR A 195 10.40 0.43 -1.46
N GLY A 196 11.65 0.52 -1.92
CA GLY A 196 12.76 1.07 -1.14
C GLY A 196 12.53 2.53 -0.79
N LEU A 197 12.08 3.35 -1.73
CA LEU A 197 11.78 4.76 -1.48
C LEU A 197 10.66 4.91 -0.46
N THR A 198 9.58 4.13 -0.60
CA THR A 198 8.46 4.16 0.36
C THR A 198 8.91 3.73 1.76
N GLY A 199 9.67 2.64 1.85
CA GLY A 199 10.23 2.15 3.11
C GLY A 199 11.13 3.18 3.79
N PHE A 200 11.96 3.88 3.00
CA PHE A 200 12.84 4.93 3.47
C PHE A 200 12.07 6.14 4.01
N ILE A 201 11.10 6.65 3.25
CA ILE A 201 10.25 7.79 3.67
C ILE A 201 9.54 7.47 4.99
N VAL A 202 8.95 6.27 5.09
CA VAL A 202 8.26 5.82 6.30
C VAL A 202 9.22 5.72 7.49
N ALA A 203 10.40 5.13 7.30
CA ALA A 203 11.40 5.02 8.36
C ALA A 203 11.91 6.40 8.81
N ALA A 204 12.17 7.31 7.86
CA ALA A 204 12.68 8.65 8.13
C ALA A 204 11.70 9.51 8.95
N HIS A 205 10.39 9.38 8.69
CA HIS A 205 9.33 10.13 9.36
C HIS A 205 8.72 9.43 10.59
N ARG A 206 9.22 8.26 10.96
CA ARG A 206 8.93 7.61 12.25
C ARG A 206 9.74 8.25 13.37
#